data_AF-A0A094PV21-F1
#
_entry.id   AF-A0A094PV21-F1
#
_cell.length_a   1.000
_cell.length_b   1.000
_cell.length_c   1.000
_cell.angle_alpha   90.00
_cell.angle_beta   90.00
_cell.angle_gamma   90.00
#
_symmetry.space_group_name_H-M   'P 1'
#
loop_
_entity.id
_entity.type
_entity.pdbx_description
1 polymer ?
#
loop_
_entity_poly.entity_id
_entity_poly.type
_entity_poly.pdbx_seq_one_letter_code
_entity_poly.pdbx_strand_id
1 'polypeptide(L)'
;DHAADHFVATSKTFRTLARLGAHWFKGDPNILELSALMMMIPKLSEMTNKSRADLPGVSASRAKQITAGAIVARTVMERLQITQVEICPWALREGIVLRWLDWMER
;
A
#
# COMPACT_ATOMS: atom_id res chain seq x y z
N ASP A 1 13.57 -19.31 3.25
CA ASP A 1 13.80 -18.23 2.28
C ASP A 1 12.65 -18.13 1.29
N HIS A 2 12.14 -16.91 1.06
CA HIS A 2 11.18 -16.64 -0.01
C HIS A 2 11.95 -16.45 -1.32
N ALA A 3 11.82 -17.37 -2.27
CA ALA A 3 12.54 -17.37 -3.55
C ALA A 3 11.84 -16.50 -4.61
N ALA A 4 11.53 -15.24 -4.29
CA ALA A 4 10.88 -14.30 -5.20
C ALA A 4 11.80 -13.11 -5.51
N ASP A 5 11.93 -12.78 -6.80
CA ASP A 5 12.79 -11.67 -7.26
C ASP A 5 12.03 -10.33 -7.38
N HIS A 6 10.70 -10.37 -7.29
CA HIS A 6 9.83 -9.19 -7.41
C HIS A 6 8.63 -9.32 -6.46
N PHE A 7 8.49 -8.35 -5.56
CA PHE A 7 7.37 -8.24 -4.65
C PHE A 7 6.38 -7.18 -5.09
N VAL A 8 5.11 -7.57 -5.17
CA VAL A 8 4.03 -6.72 -5.66
C VAL A 8 2.96 -6.60 -4.58
N ALA A 9 2.44 -5.40 -4.39
CA ALA A 9 1.35 -5.13 -3.46
C ALA A 9 0.17 -4.47 -4.17
N THR A 10 -1.03 -4.87 -3.79
CA THR A 10 -2.28 -4.35 -4.35
C THR A 10 -3.19 -3.79 -3.26
N SER A 11 -4.40 -3.38 -3.64
CA SER A 11 -5.42 -2.69 -2.83
C SER A 11 -5.18 -1.20 -2.64
N LYS A 12 -6.22 -0.54 -2.12
CA LYS A 12 -6.20 0.89 -1.85
C LYS A 12 -5.24 1.28 -0.72
N THR A 13 -4.95 0.40 0.25
CA THR A 13 -4.06 0.73 1.38
C THR A 13 -2.65 0.95 0.88
N PHE A 14 -2.06 -0.05 0.21
CA PHE A 14 -0.71 0.04 -0.34
C PHE A 14 -0.55 1.20 -1.32
N ARG A 15 -1.52 1.38 -2.24
CA ARG A 15 -1.50 2.51 -3.18
C ARG A 15 -1.51 3.87 -2.48
N THR A 16 -2.32 4.04 -1.44
CA THR A 16 -2.36 5.31 -0.69
C THR A 16 -1.06 5.53 0.10
N LEU A 17 -0.46 4.48 0.69
CA LEU A 17 0.82 4.57 1.39
C LEU A 17 1.98 4.91 0.46
N ALA A 18 2.06 4.29 -0.72
CA ALA A 18 3.10 4.60 -1.71
C ALA A 18 3.03 6.07 -2.15
N ARG A 19 1.83 6.55 -2.49
CA ARG A 19 1.63 7.96 -2.87
C ARG A 19 1.97 8.93 -1.74
N LEU A 20 1.62 8.59 -0.50
CA LEU A 20 1.95 9.42 0.66
C LEU A 20 3.46 9.45 0.93
N GLY A 21 4.12 8.30 0.84
CA GLY A 21 5.58 8.19 0.95
C GLY A 21 6.29 8.99 -0.13
N ALA A 22 5.87 8.83 -1.40
CA ALA A 22 6.36 9.62 -2.52
C ALA A 22 6.19 11.12 -2.30
N HIS A 23 5.03 11.54 -1.78
CA HIS A 23 4.75 12.95 -1.49
C HIS A 23 5.63 13.54 -0.39
N TRP A 24 5.90 12.79 0.70
CA TRP A 24 6.69 13.29 1.82
C TRP A 24 8.20 13.15 1.65
N PHE A 25 8.66 12.14 0.92
CA PHE A 25 10.09 11.78 0.84
C PHE A 25 10.66 11.84 -0.59
N LYS A 26 9.91 12.38 -1.56
CA LYS A 26 10.32 12.51 -2.97
C LYS A 26 10.69 11.18 -3.64
N GLY A 27 9.86 10.16 -3.44
CA GLY A 27 9.99 8.82 -4.04
C GLY A 27 9.05 8.58 -5.24
N ASP A 28 9.09 7.37 -5.80
CA ASP A 28 8.16 6.93 -6.85
C ASP A 28 6.79 6.56 -6.26
N PRO A 29 5.66 7.15 -6.72
CA PRO A 29 4.31 6.82 -6.22
C PRO A 29 3.85 5.40 -6.53
N ASN A 30 4.58 4.65 -7.36
CA ASN A 30 4.33 3.24 -7.68
C ASN A 30 5.22 2.28 -6.88
N ILE A 31 6.13 2.78 -6.03
CA ILE A 31 6.95 1.99 -5.14
C ILE A 31 6.63 2.34 -3.69
N LEU A 32 6.46 1.33 -2.84
CA LEU A 32 6.40 1.53 -1.40
C LEU A 32 7.65 0.95 -0.75
N GLU A 33 8.49 1.84 -0.22
CA GLU A 33 9.68 1.47 0.53
C GLU A 33 9.38 1.22 2.01
N LEU A 34 10.07 0.25 2.59
CA LEU A 34 10.03 -0.04 4.02
C LEU A 34 10.51 1.16 4.85
N SER A 35 11.56 1.83 4.40
CA SER A 35 12.11 3.06 4.99
C SER A 35 11.04 4.15 5.12
N ALA A 36 10.26 4.36 4.06
CA ALA A 36 9.16 5.32 4.05
C ALA A 36 8.10 4.93 5.08
N LEU A 37 7.70 3.65 5.18
CA LEU A 37 6.76 3.18 6.20
C LEU A 37 7.24 3.46 7.62
N MET A 38 8.52 3.20 7.92
CA MET A 38 9.12 3.45 9.23
C MET A 38 9.02 4.94 9.62
N MET A 39 9.22 5.84 8.66
CA MET A 39 9.09 7.28 8.89
C MET A 39 7.63 7.77 8.93
N MET A 40 6.73 7.15 8.15
CA MET A 40 5.31 7.53 8.09
C MET A 40 4.54 7.15 9.35
N ILE A 41 4.79 5.98 9.93
CA ILE A 41 3.96 5.45 11.03
C ILE A 41 3.91 6.40 12.24
N PRO A 42 5.04 6.91 12.78
CA PRO A 42 5.01 7.87 13.89
C PRO A 42 4.20 9.12 13.53
N LYS A 43 4.46 9.70 12.36
CA LYS A 43 3.80 10.91 11.87
C LYS A 43 2.28 10.72 11.72
N LEU A 44 1.86 9.58 11.17
CA LEU A 44 0.46 9.22 11.04
C LEU A 44 -0.17 8.97 12.42
N SER A 45 0.56 8.38 13.37
CA SER A 45 0.03 8.04 14.70
C SER A 45 -0.36 9.28 15.50
N GLU A 46 0.36 10.38 15.35
CA GLU A 46 0.11 11.66 16.02
C GLU A 46 -1.07 12.45 15.41
N MET A 47 -1.46 12.13 14.17
CA MET A 47 -2.53 12.83 13.48
C MET A 47 -3.92 12.39 13.92
N THR A 48 -4.84 13.35 14.02
CA THR A 48 -6.28 13.06 14.14
C THR A 48 -6.83 12.43 12.86
N ASN A 49 -7.99 11.78 12.94
CA ASN A 49 -8.68 11.26 11.76
C ASN A 49 -8.99 12.36 10.73
N LYS A 50 -9.29 13.59 11.17
CA LYS A 50 -9.52 14.72 10.27
C LYS A 50 -8.23 15.09 9.55
N SER A 51 -7.14 15.29 10.29
CA SER A 51 -5.83 15.62 9.73
C SER A 51 -5.33 14.57 8.74
N ARG A 52 -5.57 13.28 9.01
CA ARG A 52 -5.25 12.20 8.06
C ARG A 52 -6.11 12.25 6.79
N ALA A 53 -7.38 12.65 6.89
CA ALA A 53 -8.28 12.76 5.74
C ALA A 53 -7.92 13.92 4.81
N ASP A 54 -7.23 14.94 5.33
CA ASP A 54 -6.74 16.07 4.55
C ASP A 54 -5.45 15.73 3.76
N LEU A 55 -4.86 14.55 3.99
CA LEU A 55 -3.66 14.10 3.28
C LEU A 55 -3.97 13.71 1.82
N PRO A 56 -3.04 13.98 0.88
CA PRO A 56 -3.21 13.60 -0.52
C PRO A 56 -3.54 12.12 -0.72
N GLY A 57 -4.69 11.83 -1.31
CA GLY A 57 -5.10 10.47 -1.66
C GLY A 57 -5.60 9.60 -0.50
N VAL A 58 -5.79 10.17 0.69
CA VAL A 58 -6.42 9.52 1.85
C VAL A 58 -7.89 9.94 1.93
N SER A 59 -8.84 9.03 1.69
CA SER A 59 -10.26 9.33 1.87
C SER A 59 -10.63 9.41 3.35
N ALA A 60 -11.73 10.07 3.70
CA ALA A 60 -12.28 10.08 5.06
C ALA A 60 -12.50 8.67 5.63
N SER A 61 -12.99 7.73 4.79
CA SER A 61 -13.14 6.31 5.15
C SER A 61 -11.80 5.59 5.39
N ARG A 62 -10.71 6.09 4.80
CA ARG A 62 -9.36 5.52 4.95
C ARG A 62 -8.60 6.13 6.12
N ALA A 63 -8.86 7.38 6.46
CA ALA A 63 -8.16 8.12 7.52
C ALA A 63 -8.16 7.40 8.87
N LYS A 64 -9.28 6.75 9.22
CA LYS A 64 -9.41 5.97 10.48
C LYS A 64 -8.46 4.77 10.56
N GLN A 65 -8.15 4.16 9.41
CA GLN A 65 -7.48 2.85 9.35
C GLN A 65 -6.10 2.90 8.68
N ILE A 66 -5.70 4.03 8.08
CA ILE A 66 -4.46 4.13 7.31
C ILE A 66 -3.22 3.85 8.16
N THR A 67 -3.19 4.32 9.41
CA THR A 67 -2.08 4.06 10.35
C THR A 67 -1.97 2.57 10.67
N ALA A 68 -3.09 1.90 10.93
CA ALA A 68 -3.10 0.46 11.16
C ALA A 68 -2.64 -0.30 9.90
N GLY A 69 -3.10 0.13 8.72
CA GLY A 69 -2.65 -0.41 7.44
C GLY A 69 -1.15 -0.25 7.21
N ALA A 70 -0.57 0.89 7.60
CA ALA A 70 0.87 1.14 7.53
C ALA A 70 1.66 0.21 8.46
N ILE A 71 1.17 0.00 9.69
CA ILE A 71 1.78 -0.94 10.64
C ILE A 71 1.76 -2.36 10.09
N VAL A 72 0.61 -2.82 9.55
CA VAL A 72 0.52 -4.16 8.94
C VAL A 72 1.46 -4.28 7.75
N ALA A 73 1.48 -3.30 6.84
CA ALA A 73 2.39 -3.31 5.69
C ALA A 73 3.85 -3.38 6.12
N ARG A 74 4.28 -2.55 7.09
CA ARG A 74 5.64 -2.57 7.64
C ARG A 74 5.97 -3.93 8.23
N THR A 75 5.12 -4.45 9.11
CA THR A 75 5.37 -5.74 9.77
C THR A 75 5.47 -6.86 8.75
N VAL A 76 4.60 -6.91 7.74
CA VAL A 76 4.67 -7.92 6.67
C VAL A 76 5.99 -7.80 5.92
N MET A 77 6.39 -6.59 5.51
CA MET A 77 7.64 -6.36 4.79
C MET A 77 8.87 -6.73 5.64
N GLU A 78 8.91 -6.35 6.93
CA GLU A 78 10.00 -6.72 7.84
C GLU A 78 10.11 -8.23 8.03
N ARG A 79 8.97 -8.91 8.26
CA ARG A 79 8.94 -10.36 8.51
C ARG A 79 9.29 -11.18 7.28
N LEU A 80 9.03 -10.66 6.09
CA LEU A 80 9.39 -11.27 4.82
C LEU A 80 10.75 -10.78 4.30
N GLN A 81 11.44 -9.90 5.02
CA GLN A 81 12.73 -9.29 4.62
C GLN A 81 12.65 -8.55 3.27
N ILE A 82 11.52 -7.88 3.01
CA ILE A 82 11.24 -7.10 1.80
C ILE A 82 11.52 -5.64 2.07
N THR A 83 12.41 -5.02 1.29
CA THR A 83 12.75 -3.60 1.42
C THR A 83 11.83 -2.69 0.62
N GLN A 84 11.22 -3.20 -0.46
CA GLN A 84 10.30 -2.45 -1.31
C GLN A 84 9.26 -3.37 -1.98
N VAL A 85 8.10 -2.81 -2.31
CA VAL A 85 7.08 -3.47 -3.13
C VAL A 85 6.62 -2.55 -4.26
N GLU A 86 6.38 -3.11 -5.44
CA GLU A 86 5.73 -2.41 -6.56
C GLU A 86 4.21 -2.40 -6.36
N ILE A 87 3.57 -1.26 -6.65
CA ILE A 87 2.12 -1.13 -6.57
C ILE A 87 1.48 -1.64 -7.86
N CYS A 88 0.81 -2.78 -7.77
CA CYS A 88 -0.02 -3.28 -8.86
C CYS A 88 -1.36 -2.53 -8.93
N PRO A 89 -1.73 -2.00 -10.11
CA PRO A 89 -2.99 -1.30 -10.25
C PRO A 89 -4.23 -2.22 -10.21
N TRP A 90 -4.03 -3.53 -10.40
CA TRP A 90 -5.08 -4.55 -10.54
C TRP A 90 -5.16 -5.40 -9.26
N ALA A 91 -6.36 -5.85 -8.91
CA ALA A 91 -6.63 -6.58 -7.68
C ALA A 91 -7.68 -7.67 -7.90
N LEU A 92 -8.41 -8.00 -6.83
CA LEU A 92 -9.47 -9.01 -6.83
C LEU A 92 -10.52 -8.79 -7.93
N ARG A 93 -10.95 -7.54 -8.16
CA ARG A 93 -11.99 -7.23 -9.14
C ARG A 93 -11.55 -7.64 -10.54
N GLU A 94 -10.36 -7.23 -10.96
CA GLU A 94 -9.81 -7.57 -12.27
C GLU A 94 -9.59 -9.09 -12.38
N GLY A 95 -9.11 -9.74 -11.32
CA GLY A 95 -8.95 -11.19 -11.28
C GLY A 95 -10.27 -11.97 -11.44
N ILE A 96 -11.39 -11.44 -10.90
CA ILE A 96 -12.72 -12.05 -11.09
C ILE A 96 -13.18 -11.92 -12.54
N VAL A 97 -13.01 -10.74 -13.16
CA VAL A 97 -13.39 -10.51 -14.56
C VAL A 97 -12.59 -11.42 -15.49
N LEU A 98 -11.27 -11.49 -15.31
CA LEU A 98 -10.41 -12.37 -16.11
C LEU A 98 -10.82 -13.85 -15.97
N ARG A 99 -11.05 -14.31 -14.73
CA ARG A 99 -11.52 -15.68 -14.49
C ARG A 99 -12.85 -15.98 -15.18
N TRP A 100 -13.76 -15.02 -15.22
CA TRP A 100 -15.05 -15.18 -15.89
C TRP A 100 -14.89 -15.27 -17.42
N LEU A 101 -14.02 -14.45 -18.00
CA LEU A 101 -13.70 -14.52 -19.44
C LEU A 101 -13.06 -15.86 -19.82
N ASP A 102 -12.11 -16.37 -19.01
CA ASP A 102 -11.49 -17.68 -19.22
C ASP A 102 -12.51 -18.84 -19.25
N TRP A 103 -13.66 -18.68 -18.59
CA TRP A 103 -14.73 -19.67 -18.60
C TRP A 103 -15.66 -19.56 -19.80
N MET A 104 -15.76 -18.38 -20.41
CA MET A 104 -16.56 -18.18 -21.63
C MET A 104 -15.85 -18.62 -22.90
N GLU A 105 -14.52 -18.65 -22.89
CA GLU A 105 -13.69 -19.14 -24.00
C GLU A 105 -13.57 -20.68 -24.04
N ARG A 106 -14.21 -21.38 -23.09
CA ARG A 106 -14.37 -22.85 -23.08
C ARG A 106 -15.74 -23.25 -23.58
#